data_AF-A0A101G7J1-F1
#
_entry.id   AF-A0A101G7J1-F1
#
_cell.length_a   1.000
_cell.length_b   1.000
_cell.length_c   1.000
_cell.angle_alpha   90.00
_cell.angle_beta   90.00
_cell.angle_gamma   90.00
#
_symmetry.space_group_name_H-M   'P 1'
#
loop_
_entity.id
_entity.type
_entity.pdbx_description
1 polymer ?
#
loop_
_entity_poly.entity_id
_entity_poly.type
_entity_poly.pdbx_seq_one_letter_code
_entity_poly.pdbx_strand_id
1 'polypeptide(L)' 'MRIGDIVTRRVFGSDEQFCILGFYTKQDSGERVAILAMLDPSSVIEARVEELSPASLRSIFALTTNIYTH' A
#
# COMPACT_ATOMS: atom_id res chain seq x y z
N MET A 1 -0.02 12.95 -4.98
CA MET A 1 0.15 11.79 -4.08
C MET A 1 1.52 11.18 -4.32
N ARG A 2 2.25 10.89 -3.24
CA ARG A 2 3.60 10.31 -3.23
C ARG A 2 3.65 9.15 -2.23
N ILE A 3 4.76 8.41 -2.25
CA ILE A 3 5.02 7.36 -1.26
C ILE A 3 5.05 7.98 0.14
N GLY A 4 4.40 7.32 1.09
CA GLY A 4 4.25 7.78 2.48
C GLY A 4 3.04 8.69 2.72
N ASP A 5 2.31 9.14 1.69
CA ASP A 5 1.07 9.89 1.91
C ASP A 5 -0.01 8.97 2.48
N ILE A 6 -0.75 9.47 3.49
CA ILE A 6 -1.98 8.86 3.99
C ILE A 6 -3.15 9.34 3.11
N VAL A 7 -3.94 8.41 2.60
CA VAL A 7 -5.07 8.66 1.71
C VAL A 7 -6.31 7.93 2.19
N THR A 8 -7.48 8.49 1.88
CA THR A 8 -8.77 7.85 2.17
C THR A 8 -9.33 7.23 0.91
N ARG A 9 -9.85 6.01 1.01
CA ARG A 9 -10.58 5.33 -0.06
C ARG A 9 -11.82 4.65 0.51
N ARG A 10 -12.93 4.77 -0.21
CA ARG A 10 -14.16 4.07 0.14
C ARG A 10 -14.05 2.57 -0.20
N VAL A 11 -14.26 1.72 0.80
CA VAL A 11 -14.25 0.25 0.69
C VAL A 11 -15.49 -0.29 1.40
N PHE A 12 -16.27 -1.15 0.75
CA PHE A 12 -17.53 -1.71 1.30
C PHE A 12 -18.51 -0.68 1.93
N GLY A 13 -18.48 0.57 1.47
CA GLY A 13 -19.38 1.62 1.94
C GLY A 13 -18.83 2.52 3.04
N SER A 14 -17.72 2.15 3.70
CA SER A 14 -16.99 2.97 4.67
C SER A 14 -15.76 3.64 4.04
N ASP A 15 -15.35 4.78 4.61
CA ASP A 15 -14.10 5.46 4.26
C ASP A 15 -12.97 4.90 5.11
N GLU A 16 -12.01 4.24 4.46
CA GLU A 16 -10.86 3.62 5.09
C GLU A 16 -9.58 4.40 4.77
N GLN A 17 -8.62 4.40 5.70
CA GLN A 17 -7.33 5.06 5.52
C GLN A 17 -6.24 4.09 5.07
N PHE A 18 -5.39 4.54 4.16
CA PHE A 18 -4.31 3.77 3.59
C PHE A 18 -3.03 4.60 3.52
N CYS A 19 -1.88 3.95 3.63
CA CYS A 19 -0.58 4.53 3.32
C CYS A 19 -0.12 4.08 1.93
N ILE A 20 0.34 5.02 1.10
CA ILE A 20 0.92 4.71 -0.22
C ILE A 20 2.33 4.16 -0.04
N LEU A 21 2.55 2.92 -0.48
CA LEU A 21 3.87 2.27 -0.47
C LEU A 21 4.61 2.42 -1.81
N GLY A 22 3.88 2.60 -2.91
CA GLY A 22 4.49 2.64 -4.23
C GLY A 22 3.49 2.72 -5.36
N PHE A 23 4.01 2.70 -6.59
CA PHE A 23 3.22 2.73 -7.82
C PHE A 23 3.81 1.76 -8.84
N TYR A 24 2.95 1.19 -9.66
CA TYR A 24 3.36 0.50 -10.88
C TYR A 24 2.47 0.91 -12.04
N THR A 25 2.93 0.67 -13.26
CA THR A 25 2.12 0.87 -14.48
C THR A 25 1.74 -0.49 -15.02
N LYS A 26 0.45 -0.72 -15.19
CA LYS A 26 -0.07 -1.90 -15.90
C LYS A 26 0.40 -1.87 -17.35
N GLN A 27 1.07 -2.93 -17.80
CA GLN A 27 1.67 -2.95 -19.14
C GLN A 27 0.62 -3.06 -20.26
N ASP A 28 -0.53 -3.67 -19.97
CA ASP A 28 -1.63 -3.89 -20.90
C ASP A 28 -2.49 -2.63 -21.11
N SER A 29 -2.79 -1.90 -20.04
CA SER A 29 -3.67 -0.72 -20.10
C SER A 29 -2.94 0.62 -20.05
N GLY A 30 -1.67 0.65 -19.65
CA GLY A 30 -0.95 1.87 -19.32
C GLY A 30 -1.43 2.57 -18.04
N GLU A 31 -2.37 1.96 -17.31
CA GLU A 31 -2.94 2.53 -16.09
C GLU A 31 -1.87 2.54 -14.98
N ARG A 32 -1.71 3.71 -14.34
CA ARG A 32 -0.86 3.85 -13.16
C ARG A 32 -1.64 3.47 -11.90
N VAL A 33 -1.19 2.43 -11.21
CA VAL A 33 -1.83 1.87 -10.02
C VAL A 33 -1.00 2.18 -8.79
N ALA A 34 -1.66 2.57 -7.71
CA ALA A 34 -1.05 2.76 -6.40
C ALA A 34 -1.12 1.47 -5.57
N ILE A 35 -0.08 1.22 -4.78
CA ILE A 35 -0.05 0.11 -3.81
C ILE A 35 -0.15 0.68 -2.42
N LEU A 36 -1.13 0.14 -1.69
CA LEU A 36 -1.67 0.70 -0.47
C LEU A 36 -1.52 -0.33 0.66
N ALA A 37 -1.05 0.12 1.82
CA ALA A 37 -1.22 -0.60 3.07
C ALA A 37 -2.40 0.00 3.84
N MET A 38 -3.29 -0.85 4.35
CA MET A 38 -4.37 -0.42 5.21
C MET A 38 -3.80 0.06 6.54
N LEU A 39 -4.30 1.20 7.03
CA LEU A 39 -3.98 1.70 8.36
C LEU A 39 -5.11 1.34 9.29
N ASP A 40 -4.82 0.56 10.33
CA ASP A 40 -5.74 0.36 11.44
C ASP A 40 -5.53 1.50 12.46
N PRO A 41 -6.49 2.43 12.62
CA PRO A 41 -6.37 3.57 13.53
C PRO A 41 -6.18 3.16 14.99
N SER A 42 -6.56 1.93 15.37
CA SER A 42 -6.40 1.42 16.73
C SER A 42 -4.99 0.89 17.02
N SER A 43 -4.10 0.83 16.02
CA SER A 43 -2.79 0.18 16.09
C SER A 43 -1.59 1.12 15.88
N VAL A 44 -1.79 2.44 15.95
CA VAL A 44 -0.70 3.41 15.76
C VAL A 44 0.24 3.39 16.97
N ILE A 45 1.49 3.00 16.75
CA ILE A 45 2.53 2.92 17.77
C ILE A 45 3.76 3.75 17.37
N GLU A 46 4.43 4.32 18.37
CA GLU A 46 5.75 4.92 18.19
C GLU A 46 6.82 3.84 18.37
N ALA A 47 7.82 3.84 17.48
CA ALA A 47 8.96 2.92 17.54
C ALA A 47 10.25 3.69 17.22
N ARG A 48 11.37 3.25 17.78
CA ARG A 48 12.66 3.87 17.45
C ARG A 48 13.13 3.40 16.09
N VAL A 49 13.79 4.28 15.34
CA VAL A 49 14.31 3.95 14.00
C VAL A 49 15.29 2.77 14.05
N GLU A 50 16.07 2.66 15.13
CA GLU A 50 17.04 1.56 15.36
C GLU A 50 16.38 0.19 15.58
N GLU A 51 15.09 0.14 15.91
CA GLU A 51 14.32 -1.10 16.07
C GLU A 51 13.72 -1.59 14.74
N LEU A 52 13.78 -0.76 13.68
CA LEU A 52 13.14 -1.04 12.40
C LEU A 52 14.12 -1.72 11.43
N SER A 53 13.69 -2.84 10.84
CA SER A 53 14.40 -3.47 9.73
C SER A 53 13.90 -2.95 8.38
N PRO A 54 14.78 -2.63 7.41
CA PRO A 54 14.36 -2.25 6.06
C PRO A 54 13.49 -3.34 5.41
N ALA A 55 12.32 -2.95 4.90
CA ALA A 55 11.47 -3.82 4.10
C ALA A 55 11.76 -3.63 2.61
N SER A 56 11.88 -4.73 1.86
CA SER A 56 11.99 -4.68 0.40
C SER A 56 10.62 -4.41 -0.23
N LEU A 57 10.45 -3.24 -0.84
CA LEU A 57 9.24 -2.90 -1.60
C LEU A 57 8.96 -3.91 -2.72
N ARG A 58 10.00 -4.49 -3.33
CA ARG A 58 9.84 -5.54 -4.37
C ARG A 58 9.08 -6.76 -3.84
N SER A 59 9.33 -7.15 -2.60
CA SER A 59 8.63 -8.27 -1.96
C SER A 59 7.16 -7.94 -1.74
N ILE A 60 6.84 -6.69 -1.41
CA ILE A 60 5.46 -6.22 -1.23
C ILE A 60 4.73 -6.18 -2.58
N PHE A 61 5.38 -5.67 -3.64
CA PHE A 61 4.82 -5.68 -5.00
C PHE A 61 4.47 -7.09 -5.47
N ALA A 62 5.31 -8.09 -5.17
CA ALA A 62 5.05 -9.49 -5.50
C ALA A 62 3.79 -10.06 -4.82
N LEU A 63 3.42 -9.56 -3.64
CA LEU A 63 2.19 -9.98 -2.95
C LEU A 63 0.92 -9.43 -3.63
N THR A 64 1.04 -8.29 -4.31
CA THR A 64 -0.08 -7.67 -5.04
C THR A 64 -0.34 -8.27 -6.43
N THR A 65 0.58 -9.12 -6.92
CA THR A 65 0.54 -9.68 -8.28
C THR A 65 -0.16 -11.04 -8.38
N ASN A 66 -0.84 -11.49 -7.31
CA ASN A 66 -1.76 -12.61 -7.37
C ASN A 66 -3.21 -12.12 -7.22
N ILE A 67 -4.14 -12.79 -7.91
CA ILE A 67 -5.59 -12.50 -8.11
C ILE A 67 -5.82 -11.77 -9.47
N TYR A 68 -5.85 -12.39 -10.65
CA TYR A 68 -6.63 -13.56 -11.12
C TYR A 68 -5.91 -14.23 -12.32
N THR A 69 -5.63 -15.53 -12.21
CA THR A 69 -5.51 -16.42 -13.36
C THR A 69 -6.55 -17.53 -13.18
N HIS A 70 -7.76 -17.29 -13.65
CA HIS A 70 -8.69 -18.32 -14.11
C HIS A 70 -9.80 -17.68 -14.94
#